data_AF-A0A9W6B5G9-F1
#
_entry.id   AF-A0A9W6B5G9-F1
#
_cell.length_a   1.000
_cell.length_b   1.000
_cell.length_c   1.000
_cell.angle_alpha   90.00
_cell.angle_beta   90.00
_cell.angle_gamma   90.00
#
_symmetry.space_group_name_H-M   'P 1'
#
loop_
_entity.id
_entity.type
_entity.pdbx_description
1 polymer ?
#
loop_
_entity_poly.entity_id
_entity_poly.type
_entity_poly.pdbx_seq_one_letter_code
_entity_poly.pdbx_strand_id
1 'polypeptide(L)'
;MYLHFQHYHLYKYTRIYGRYFPYSKLEKFYEEHPRLNKKILGHSVNQLPIHLITIGSGSKKVFMWSQMHGNESTTTKAVLDMLCLFLEQKDEFTETILSNTTLYIIPMLNPDGANAYTRQNSNDIDLNRDSQDLSQPESKILRAAFEDIKPDLCFNLHDQRTIFGVENTPYPATVSFLAPSADEKRTITQPRKLAMELITYMVDAIKEYIPNQIARFDDGFNINCIGDTFTYLGVPTVLFEAGHYPNDYEREITRKYIYLSLLSGLDAISTKNITGEGYEPYFDIKNNEKSFFDILLKNVAFNEEATENENEIGVLFKENLQNNNIFLFPYVEKIGNLQNYHGHQTIDVNFINEKITKEELLKADMQTILKKL
;
A
#
# COMPACT_ATOMS: atom_id res chain seq x y z
N MET A 1 -8.31 -18.06 9.56
CA MET A 1 -7.14 -17.50 8.82
C MET A 1 -6.45 -18.51 7.89
N TYR A 2 -5.89 -19.61 8.39
CA TYR A 2 -5.14 -20.59 7.56
C TYR A 2 -5.90 -21.09 6.31
N LEU A 3 -7.19 -21.41 6.44
CA LEU A 3 -8.01 -21.83 5.29
C LEU A 3 -8.12 -20.76 4.21
N HIS A 4 -8.34 -19.48 4.58
CA HIS A 4 -8.40 -18.38 3.62
C HIS A 4 -7.05 -18.09 2.98
N PHE A 5 -5.92 -18.37 3.67
CA PHE A 5 -4.59 -18.32 3.05
C PHE A 5 -4.43 -19.36 1.94
N GLN A 6 -4.85 -20.61 2.19
CA GLN A 6 -4.74 -21.71 1.23
C GLN A 6 -5.70 -21.53 0.04
N HIS A 7 -6.90 -21.01 0.31
CA HIS A 7 -7.96 -20.84 -0.68
C HIS A 7 -8.05 -19.45 -1.30
N TYR A 8 -7.06 -18.57 -1.09
CA TYR A 8 -7.05 -17.22 -1.67
C TYR A 8 -7.31 -17.21 -3.19
N HIS A 9 -6.80 -18.21 -3.91
CA HIS A 9 -6.99 -18.34 -5.35
C HIS A 9 -8.46 -18.49 -5.78
N LEU A 10 -9.36 -18.93 -4.89
CA LEU A 10 -10.79 -19.04 -5.17
C LEU A 10 -11.49 -17.68 -5.16
N TYR A 11 -10.99 -16.73 -4.37
CA TYR A 11 -11.62 -15.41 -4.15
C TYR A 11 -10.88 -14.27 -4.85
N LYS A 12 -9.69 -14.57 -5.40
CA LYS A 12 -8.92 -13.61 -6.17
C LYS A 12 -9.71 -13.25 -7.44
N TYR A 13 -10.09 -11.99 -7.58
CA TYR A 13 -10.73 -11.48 -8.79
C TYR A 13 -9.73 -11.48 -9.95
N THR A 14 -9.87 -12.46 -10.85
CA THR A 14 -8.87 -12.78 -11.89
C THR A 14 -8.93 -11.87 -13.13
N ARG A 15 -9.98 -11.06 -13.27
CA ARG A 15 -10.11 -10.07 -14.37
C ARG A 15 -9.18 -8.87 -14.21
N ILE A 16 -8.55 -8.72 -13.04
CA ILE A 16 -7.61 -7.65 -12.74
C ILE A 16 -6.26 -8.25 -12.37
N TYR A 17 -5.20 -7.70 -12.96
CA TYR A 17 -3.83 -8.14 -12.79
C TYR A 17 -2.89 -6.95 -12.98
N GLY A 18 -1.78 -6.98 -12.25
CA GLY A 18 -0.67 -6.06 -12.43
C GLY A 18 -0.93 -4.68 -11.84
N ARG A 19 -0.04 -3.75 -12.17
CA ARG A 19 0.01 -2.42 -11.53
C ARG A 19 -1.10 -1.46 -11.94
N TYR A 20 -1.51 -1.47 -13.21
CA TYR A 20 -2.47 -0.49 -13.72
C TYR A 20 -3.93 -0.93 -13.50
N PHE A 21 -4.65 -0.16 -12.68
CA PHE A 21 -6.06 -0.36 -12.40
C PHE A 21 -6.85 0.95 -12.61
N PRO A 22 -7.24 1.27 -13.86
CA PRO A 22 -8.06 2.43 -14.16
C PRO A 22 -9.50 2.22 -13.74
N TYR A 23 -10.26 3.32 -13.68
CA TYR A 23 -11.66 3.33 -13.28
C TYR A 23 -12.54 2.37 -14.10
N SER A 24 -12.28 2.24 -15.41
CA SER A 24 -13.04 1.31 -16.28
C SER A 24 -12.93 -0.17 -15.87
N LYS A 25 -11.87 -0.59 -15.17
CA LYS A 25 -11.78 -1.94 -14.61
C LYS A 25 -12.64 -2.09 -13.35
N LEU A 26 -12.80 -1.02 -12.56
CA LEU A 26 -13.70 -0.99 -11.41
C LEU A 26 -15.17 -1.00 -11.86
N GLU A 27 -15.51 -0.30 -12.94
CA GLU A 27 -16.85 -0.34 -13.53
C GLU A 27 -17.25 -1.76 -13.94
N LYS A 28 -16.35 -2.48 -14.63
CA LYS A 28 -16.58 -3.89 -14.98
C LYS A 28 -16.81 -4.77 -13.76
N PHE A 29 -16.08 -4.54 -12.67
CA PHE A 29 -16.33 -5.26 -11.42
C PHE A 29 -17.76 -5.01 -10.90
N TYR A 30 -18.27 -3.78 -10.99
CA TYR A 30 -19.64 -3.46 -10.60
C TYR A 30 -20.72 -4.06 -11.50
N GLU A 31 -20.46 -4.17 -12.79
CA GLU A 31 -21.35 -4.82 -13.77
C GLU A 31 -21.46 -6.33 -13.49
N GLU A 32 -20.35 -6.98 -13.15
CA GLU A 32 -20.30 -8.41 -12.81
C GLU A 32 -20.92 -8.72 -11.44
N HIS A 33 -20.97 -7.73 -10.54
CA HIS A 33 -21.52 -7.89 -9.19
C HIS A 33 -22.71 -6.94 -8.93
N PRO A 34 -23.84 -7.10 -9.65
CA PRO A 34 -24.97 -6.17 -9.55
C PRO A 34 -25.68 -6.21 -8.19
N ARG A 35 -25.47 -7.26 -7.38
CA ARG A 35 -26.01 -7.41 -6.02
C ARG A 35 -25.26 -6.58 -4.98
N LEU A 36 -24.10 -6.03 -5.33
CA LEU A 36 -23.32 -5.20 -4.42
C LEU A 36 -24.07 -3.91 -4.14
N ASN A 37 -24.40 -3.66 -2.86
CA ASN A 37 -25.01 -2.40 -2.44
C ASN A 37 -23.99 -1.28 -2.58
N LYS A 38 -24.17 -0.45 -3.61
CA LYS A 38 -23.30 0.68 -3.92
C LYS A 38 -24.13 1.94 -4.15
N LYS A 39 -23.63 3.09 -3.71
CA LYS A 39 -24.17 4.41 -4.00
C LYS A 39 -23.08 5.34 -4.51
N ILE A 40 -23.42 6.26 -5.41
CA ILE A 40 -22.51 7.34 -5.81
C ILE A 40 -22.55 8.40 -4.71
N LEU A 41 -21.38 8.79 -4.19
CA LEU A 41 -21.24 9.87 -3.22
C LEU A 41 -21.06 11.24 -3.87
N GLY A 42 -20.50 11.25 -5.07
CA GLY A 42 -20.16 12.44 -5.83
C GLY A 42 -19.29 12.07 -7.03
N HIS A 43 -18.62 13.06 -7.60
CA HIS A 43 -17.77 12.88 -8.76
C HIS A 43 -16.40 13.53 -8.53
N SER A 44 -15.37 12.99 -9.17
CA SER A 44 -14.04 13.58 -9.25
C SER A 44 -14.04 14.89 -10.04
N VAL A 45 -12.89 15.56 -10.11
CA VAL A 45 -12.69 16.76 -10.94
C VAL A 45 -13.12 16.50 -12.39
N ASN A 46 -12.69 15.40 -13.02
CA ASN A 46 -13.10 15.01 -14.39
C ASN A 46 -14.45 14.30 -14.46
N GLN A 47 -15.31 14.45 -13.44
CA GLN A 47 -16.67 13.95 -13.40
C GLN A 47 -16.81 12.42 -13.42
N LEU A 48 -15.80 11.68 -12.96
CA LEU A 48 -15.90 10.23 -12.76
C LEU A 48 -16.58 9.93 -11.42
N PRO A 49 -17.54 8.99 -11.35
CA PRO A 49 -18.28 8.76 -10.12
C PRO A 49 -17.44 8.07 -9.03
N ILE A 50 -17.53 8.58 -7.81
CA ILE A 50 -16.91 7.98 -6.62
C ILE A 50 -17.99 7.24 -5.84
N HIS A 51 -17.78 5.93 -5.67
CA HIS A 51 -18.76 5.01 -5.11
C HIS A 51 -18.46 4.69 -3.65
N LEU A 52 -19.52 4.58 -2.84
CA LEU A 52 -19.50 3.91 -1.55
C LEU A 52 -20.17 2.55 -1.66
N ILE A 53 -19.47 1.51 -1.25
CA ILE A 53 -20.01 0.16 -1.06
C ILE A 53 -20.39 0.00 0.41
N THR A 54 -21.52 -0.65 0.69
CA THR A 54 -21.95 -0.99 2.05
C THR A 54 -22.27 -2.48 2.16
N ILE A 55 -21.63 -3.19 3.10
CA ILE A 55 -21.85 -4.62 3.32
C ILE A 55 -21.79 -4.95 4.82
N GLY A 56 -22.58 -5.94 5.26
CA GLY A 56 -22.75 -6.29 6.67
C GLY A 56 -23.86 -5.49 7.35
N SER A 57 -24.19 -5.89 8.58
CA SER A 57 -25.33 -5.38 9.35
C SER A 57 -25.03 -5.19 10.83
N GLY A 58 -23.77 -5.33 11.23
CA GLY A 58 -23.38 -5.22 12.63
C GLY A 58 -23.21 -3.79 13.10
N SER A 59 -23.14 -3.62 14.42
CA SER A 59 -23.08 -2.30 15.03
C SER A 59 -21.72 -1.59 14.88
N LYS A 60 -20.63 -2.34 14.67
CA LYS A 60 -19.29 -1.78 14.50
C LYS A 60 -19.11 -1.28 13.07
N LYS A 61 -18.98 0.03 12.90
CA LYS A 61 -18.85 0.67 11.58
C LYS A 61 -17.38 0.84 11.22
N VAL A 62 -16.95 0.15 10.18
CA VAL A 62 -15.58 0.26 9.66
C VAL A 62 -15.60 1.03 8.34
N PHE A 63 -14.89 2.15 8.29
CA PHE A 63 -14.76 2.95 7.07
C PHE A 63 -13.42 2.69 6.40
N MET A 64 -13.44 2.33 5.13
CA MET A 64 -12.25 1.97 4.36
C MET A 64 -12.21 2.82 3.09
N TRP A 65 -11.04 3.33 2.74
CA TRP A 65 -10.84 3.96 1.44
C TRP A 65 -9.50 3.56 0.86
N SER A 66 -9.44 3.49 -0.47
CA SER A 66 -8.25 3.09 -1.21
C SER A 66 -8.05 3.94 -2.46
N GLN A 67 -6.83 3.88 -3.01
CA GLN A 67 -6.41 4.51 -4.25
C GLN A 67 -6.77 6.01 -4.28
N MET A 68 -6.51 6.70 -3.16
CA MET A 68 -6.50 8.16 -3.11
C MET A 68 -5.30 8.73 -3.87
N HIS A 69 -4.21 7.97 -3.92
CA HIS A 69 -3.20 8.14 -4.95
C HIS A 69 -3.52 7.17 -6.09
N GLY A 70 -3.66 7.69 -7.29
CA GLY A 70 -4.16 6.93 -8.44
C GLY A 70 -3.27 5.77 -8.90
N ASN A 71 -1.97 5.87 -8.66
CA ASN A 71 -0.97 4.83 -9.00
C ASN A 71 -0.77 3.75 -7.92
N GLU A 72 -1.56 3.77 -6.84
CA GLU A 72 -1.47 2.85 -5.70
C GLU A 72 -2.67 1.89 -5.72
N SER A 73 -2.66 0.90 -6.62
CA SER A 73 -3.82 0.04 -6.87
C SER A 73 -3.82 -1.28 -6.08
N THR A 74 -2.71 -1.65 -5.45
CA THR A 74 -2.57 -3.00 -4.86
C THR A 74 -3.60 -3.26 -3.78
N THR A 75 -3.84 -2.26 -2.91
CA THR A 75 -4.84 -2.39 -1.86
C THR A 75 -6.28 -2.36 -2.37
N THR A 76 -6.61 -1.59 -3.41
CA THR A 76 -7.93 -1.66 -4.08
C THR A 76 -8.19 -3.05 -4.61
N LYS A 77 -7.20 -3.67 -5.29
CA LYS A 77 -7.34 -5.03 -5.80
C LYS A 77 -7.61 -6.05 -4.67
N ALA A 78 -6.93 -5.91 -3.54
CA ALA A 78 -7.16 -6.76 -2.36
C ALA A 78 -8.54 -6.55 -1.72
N VAL A 79 -9.05 -5.30 -1.72
CA VAL A 79 -10.43 -5.00 -1.31
C VAL A 79 -11.44 -5.70 -2.22
N LEU A 80 -11.21 -5.72 -3.54
CA LEU A 80 -12.10 -6.43 -4.45
C LEU A 80 -12.09 -7.96 -4.21
N ASP A 81 -10.94 -8.55 -3.91
CA ASP A 81 -10.85 -9.97 -3.53
C ASP A 81 -11.63 -10.29 -2.24
N MET A 82 -11.53 -9.39 -1.25
CA MET A 82 -12.30 -9.48 0.00
C MET A 82 -13.81 -9.39 -0.26
N LEU A 83 -14.24 -8.51 -1.18
CA LEU A 83 -15.64 -8.41 -1.57
C LEU A 83 -16.11 -9.68 -2.28
N CYS A 84 -15.30 -10.27 -3.17
CA CYS A 84 -15.61 -11.56 -3.79
C CYS A 84 -15.84 -12.65 -2.74
N LEU A 85 -14.96 -12.76 -1.73
CA LEU A 85 -15.16 -13.68 -0.60
C LEU A 85 -16.53 -13.47 0.06
N PHE A 86 -16.85 -12.25 0.45
CA PHE A 86 -18.10 -11.95 1.17
C PHE A 86 -19.38 -12.11 0.33
N LEU A 87 -19.27 -12.00 -1.00
CA LEU A 87 -20.40 -12.20 -1.90
C LEU A 87 -20.64 -13.68 -2.22
N GLU A 88 -19.58 -14.49 -2.23
CA GLU A 88 -19.63 -15.89 -2.67
C GLU A 88 -19.75 -16.89 -1.51
N GLN A 89 -19.11 -16.60 -0.37
CA GLN A 89 -19.08 -17.50 0.78
C GLN A 89 -20.09 -17.10 1.86
N LYS A 90 -20.63 -18.13 2.51
CA LYS A 90 -21.54 -18.04 3.65
C LYS A 90 -21.14 -19.08 4.68
N ASP A 91 -19.93 -18.91 5.20
CA ASP A 91 -19.38 -19.72 6.28
C ASP A 91 -19.41 -18.94 7.61
N GLU A 92 -19.19 -19.62 8.73
CA GLU A 92 -19.21 -19.01 10.05
C GLU A 92 -18.26 -17.80 10.16
N PHE A 93 -17.12 -17.84 9.46
CA PHE A 93 -16.14 -16.76 9.46
C PHE A 93 -16.70 -15.48 8.81
N THR A 94 -17.19 -15.59 7.58
CA THR A 94 -17.76 -14.45 6.84
C THR A 94 -19.05 -13.94 7.50
N GLU A 95 -19.91 -14.83 7.98
CA GLU A 95 -21.14 -14.46 8.69
C GLU A 95 -20.85 -13.74 10.02
N THR A 96 -19.85 -14.18 10.78
CA THR A 96 -19.44 -13.50 12.03
C THR A 96 -18.94 -12.09 11.76
N ILE A 97 -18.11 -11.90 10.73
CA ILE A 97 -17.64 -10.57 10.35
C ILE A 97 -18.81 -9.67 9.95
N LEU A 98 -19.66 -10.13 9.03
CA LEU A 98 -20.76 -9.32 8.48
C LEU A 98 -21.91 -9.09 9.46
N SER A 99 -22.11 -9.95 10.45
CA SER A 99 -23.13 -9.75 11.49
C SER A 99 -22.67 -8.82 12.62
N ASN A 100 -21.36 -8.73 12.88
CA ASN A 100 -20.79 -7.87 13.92
C ASN A 100 -20.24 -6.54 13.39
N THR A 101 -20.06 -6.41 12.08
CA THR A 101 -19.59 -5.18 11.44
C THR A 101 -20.51 -4.70 10.31
N THR A 102 -20.48 -3.40 10.05
CA THR A 102 -20.93 -2.82 8.77
C THR A 102 -19.74 -2.10 8.16
N LEU A 103 -19.36 -2.55 6.95
CA LEU A 103 -18.24 -2.00 6.21
C LEU A 103 -18.76 -0.94 5.24
N TYR A 104 -18.12 0.22 5.25
CA TYR A 104 -18.32 1.30 4.31
C TYR A 104 -17.02 1.47 3.52
N ILE A 105 -17.04 1.26 2.21
CA ILE A 105 -15.82 1.13 1.42
C ILE A 105 -15.87 2.07 0.22
N ILE A 106 -14.89 2.97 0.10
CA ILE A 106 -14.60 3.72 -1.12
C ILE A 106 -13.42 3.03 -1.81
N PRO A 107 -13.66 2.13 -2.79
CA PRO A 107 -12.58 1.32 -3.37
C PRO A 107 -11.60 2.15 -4.23
N MET A 108 -12.03 3.30 -4.74
CA MET A 108 -11.19 4.22 -5.52
C MET A 108 -11.64 5.65 -5.27
N LEU A 109 -10.86 6.39 -4.48
CA LEU A 109 -11.16 7.79 -4.17
C LEU A 109 -10.73 8.74 -5.29
N ASN A 110 -9.62 8.45 -5.98
CA ASN A 110 -9.07 9.29 -7.04
C ASN A 110 -9.14 8.58 -8.41
N PRO A 111 -10.33 8.48 -9.03
CA PRO A 111 -10.49 7.82 -10.32
C PRO A 111 -9.77 8.56 -11.46
N ASP A 112 -9.54 9.87 -11.31
CA ASP A 112 -8.81 10.69 -12.27
C ASP A 112 -7.33 10.29 -12.31
N GLY A 113 -6.69 10.27 -11.13
CA GLY A 113 -5.32 9.81 -10.99
C GLY A 113 -5.18 8.33 -11.34
N ALA A 114 -6.20 7.51 -11.09
CA ALA A 114 -6.21 6.10 -11.47
C ALA A 114 -6.08 5.90 -12.98
N ASN A 115 -6.84 6.67 -13.76
CA ASN A 115 -6.79 6.64 -15.22
C ASN A 115 -5.46 7.21 -15.76
N ALA A 116 -4.92 8.23 -15.10
CA ALA A 116 -3.64 8.85 -15.49
C ALA A 116 -2.40 8.10 -14.96
N TYR A 117 -2.60 7.14 -14.04
CA TYR A 117 -1.53 6.50 -13.27
C TYR A 117 -0.62 7.50 -12.53
N THR A 118 -1.24 8.48 -11.88
CA THR A 118 -0.55 9.53 -11.11
C THR A 118 -0.85 9.43 -9.62
N ARG A 119 0.06 9.94 -8.79
CA ARG A 119 -0.18 10.07 -7.35
C ARG A 119 -1.25 11.12 -7.07
N GLN A 120 -1.20 12.25 -7.77
CA GLN A 120 -2.12 13.37 -7.61
C GLN A 120 -3.45 13.14 -8.35
N ASN A 121 -4.47 13.93 -8.02
CA ASN A 121 -5.68 14.04 -8.85
C ASN A 121 -5.41 14.85 -10.13
N SER A 122 -6.45 15.12 -10.93
CA SER A 122 -6.32 15.84 -12.21
C SER A 122 -5.99 17.35 -12.08
N ASN A 123 -6.03 17.91 -10.87
CA ASN A 123 -5.55 19.27 -10.58
C ASN A 123 -4.12 19.28 -10.01
N ASP A 124 -3.38 18.17 -10.11
CA ASP A 124 -2.03 18.01 -9.55
C ASP A 124 -1.97 18.16 -8.01
N ILE A 125 -3.07 17.89 -7.30
CA ILE A 125 -3.14 17.93 -5.84
C ILE A 125 -2.98 16.52 -5.25
N ASP A 126 -2.09 16.40 -4.26
CA ASP A 126 -2.01 15.21 -3.39
C ASP A 126 -3.17 15.26 -2.38
N LEU A 127 -4.17 14.40 -2.59
CA LEU A 127 -5.36 14.34 -1.73
C LEU A 127 -5.02 14.00 -0.26
N ASN A 128 -3.90 13.32 -0.01
CA ASN A 128 -3.40 13.04 1.33
C ASN A 128 -2.58 14.22 1.91
N ARG A 129 -2.72 15.42 1.33
CA ARG A 129 -2.24 16.70 1.87
C ARG A 129 -3.35 17.76 1.87
N ASP A 130 -4.60 17.38 1.61
CA ASP A 130 -5.74 18.29 1.42
C ASP A 130 -6.85 18.07 2.47
N SER A 131 -6.54 17.46 3.62
CA SER A 131 -7.55 17.09 4.64
C SER A 131 -8.15 18.28 5.41
N GLN A 132 -7.45 19.42 5.41
CA GLN A 132 -7.84 20.65 6.09
C GLN A 132 -8.47 21.64 5.11
N ASP A 133 -7.78 21.94 4.02
CA ASP A 133 -8.26 22.87 3.00
C ASP A 133 -9.50 22.35 2.28
N LEU A 134 -9.59 21.01 2.13
CA LEU A 134 -10.66 20.33 1.41
C LEU A 134 -10.91 20.99 0.06
N SER A 135 -9.84 21.33 -0.66
CA SER A 135 -9.91 22.10 -1.89
C SER A 135 -10.51 21.27 -3.04
N GLN A 136 -10.29 19.96 -3.02
CA GLN A 136 -10.68 19.04 -4.08
C GLN A 136 -12.05 18.39 -3.86
N PRO A 137 -12.82 18.09 -4.92
CA PRO A 137 -14.10 17.39 -4.78
C PRO A 137 -13.93 16.01 -4.13
N GLU A 138 -12.85 15.29 -4.43
CA GLU A 138 -12.55 13.99 -3.82
C GLU A 138 -12.34 14.11 -2.30
N SER A 139 -11.58 15.12 -1.85
CA SER A 139 -11.35 15.39 -0.44
C SER A 139 -12.65 15.72 0.31
N LYS A 140 -13.52 16.54 -0.30
CA LYS A 140 -14.85 16.87 0.26
C LYS A 140 -15.73 15.64 0.37
N ILE A 141 -15.73 14.77 -0.65
CA ILE A 141 -16.49 13.52 -0.65
C ILE A 141 -16.03 12.61 0.50
N LEU A 142 -14.72 12.44 0.68
CA LEU A 142 -14.16 11.62 1.74
C LEU A 142 -14.52 12.18 3.13
N ARG A 143 -14.37 13.50 3.32
CA ARG A 143 -14.75 14.18 4.57
C ARG A 143 -16.23 14.00 4.90
N ALA A 144 -17.11 14.27 3.93
CA ALA A 144 -18.56 14.15 4.12
C ALA A 144 -18.96 12.69 4.46
N ALA A 145 -18.37 11.71 3.77
CA ALA A 145 -18.60 10.31 4.08
C ALA A 145 -18.19 9.96 5.52
N PHE A 146 -17.02 10.43 5.98
CA PHE A 146 -16.57 10.23 7.35
C PHE A 146 -17.54 10.84 8.38
N GLU A 147 -18.00 12.07 8.15
CA GLU A 147 -18.93 12.79 9.04
C GLU A 147 -20.33 12.16 9.07
N ASP A 148 -20.80 11.64 7.94
CA ASP A 148 -22.09 10.97 7.81
C ASP A 148 -22.07 9.58 8.47
N ILE A 149 -21.02 8.79 8.20
CA ILE A 149 -20.89 7.42 8.71
C ILE A 149 -20.64 7.43 10.22
N LYS A 150 -19.82 8.38 10.72
CA LYS A 150 -19.29 8.41 12.09
C LYS A 150 -18.67 7.05 12.45
N PRO A 151 -17.61 6.63 11.75
CA PRO A 151 -17.07 5.29 11.88
C PRO A 151 -16.45 5.06 13.26
N ASP A 152 -16.50 3.82 13.73
CA ASP A 152 -15.82 3.40 14.95
C ASP A 152 -14.34 3.13 14.69
N LEU A 153 -13.97 2.82 13.44
CA LEU A 153 -12.61 2.60 13.00
C LEU A 153 -12.44 2.86 11.49
N CYS A 154 -11.25 3.29 11.10
CA CYS A 154 -10.88 3.57 9.71
C CYS A 154 -9.71 2.71 9.20
N PHE A 155 -9.78 2.24 7.95
CA PHE A 155 -8.65 1.69 7.20
C PHE A 155 -8.26 2.63 6.05
N ASN A 156 -7.04 3.15 6.11
CA ASN A 156 -6.42 3.93 5.06
C ASN A 156 -5.50 3.05 4.22
N LEU A 157 -5.82 2.86 2.94
CA LEU A 157 -5.22 1.82 2.12
C LEU A 157 -4.33 2.40 1.00
N HIS A 158 -3.01 2.19 1.13
CA HIS A 158 -1.96 2.75 0.28
C HIS A 158 -0.99 1.68 -0.27
N ASP A 159 -0.16 2.09 -1.23
CA ASP A 159 1.00 1.32 -1.69
C ASP A 159 2.29 2.08 -1.35
N GLN A 160 3.36 1.34 -1.03
CA GLN A 160 4.69 1.90 -0.89
C GLN A 160 5.64 1.42 -2.00
N ARG A 161 6.64 2.26 -2.28
CA ARG A 161 7.65 2.03 -3.33
C ARG A 161 8.54 0.83 -3.00
N THR A 162 9.23 0.29 -4.02
CA THR A 162 10.19 -0.80 -3.89
C THR A 162 11.42 -0.45 -3.06
N ILE A 163 11.67 0.83 -2.78
CA ILE A 163 12.83 1.30 -2.02
C ILE A 163 12.80 0.96 -0.53
N PHE A 164 11.66 0.50 -0.01
CA PHE A 164 11.47 0.28 1.42
C PHE A 164 11.84 -1.14 1.85
N GLY A 165 12.73 -1.25 2.83
CA GLY A 165 13.10 -2.47 3.54
C GLY A 165 12.70 -2.44 5.01
N VAL A 166 12.82 -3.59 5.67
CA VAL A 166 12.64 -3.69 7.12
C VAL A 166 13.96 -3.35 7.82
N GLU A 167 13.92 -2.39 8.75
CA GLU A 167 15.08 -1.85 9.48
C GLU A 167 16.05 -2.95 9.95
N ASN A 168 17.34 -2.72 9.69
CA ASN A 168 18.43 -3.63 10.07
C ASN A 168 18.26 -5.08 9.56
N THR A 169 17.63 -5.27 8.40
CA THR A 169 17.50 -6.59 7.75
C THR A 169 17.65 -6.51 6.23
N PRO A 170 18.00 -7.63 5.56
CA PRO A 170 18.05 -7.69 4.10
C PRO A 170 16.68 -7.97 3.45
N TYR A 171 15.58 -7.78 4.17
CA TYR A 171 14.24 -8.12 3.69
C TYR A 171 13.46 -6.86 3.27
N PRO A 172 12.72 -6.91 2.16
CA PRO A 172 11.90 -5.79 1.75
C PRO A 172 10.68 -5.66 2.68
N ALA A 173 10.19 -4.44 2.85
CA ALA A 173 8.95 -4.20 3.56
C ALA A 173 7.78 -4.54 2.64
N THR A 174 7.31 -5.80 2.67
CA THR A 174 6.19 -6.28 1.84
C THR A 174 4.87 -5.69 2.29
N VAL A 175 4.63 -5.66 3.60
CA VAL A 175 3.47 -4.99 4.20
C VAL A 175 4.00 -4.05 5.27
N SER A 176 3.49 -2.82 5.31
CA SER A 176 3.72 -1.96 6.46
C SER A 176 2.43 -1.42 7.03
N PHE A 177 2.43 -1.21 8.34
CA PHE A 177 1.28 -0.68 9.07
C PHE A 177 1.67 0.57 9.85
N LEU A 178 0.68 1.44 10.05
CA LEU A 178 0.83 2.59 10.92
C LEU A 178 -0.47 2.85 11.68
N ALA A 179 -0.33 3.11 12.99
CA ALA A 179 -1.33 3.81 13.78
C ALA A 179 -0.96 5.31 13.75
N PRO A 180 -1.62 6.13 12.90
CA PRO A 180 -1.21 7.50 12.63
C PRO A 180 -1.14 8.34 13.91
N SER A 181 -0.32 9.38 13.89
CA SER A 181 -0.14 10.22 15.06
C SER A 181 -1.33 11.16 15.22
N ALA A 182 -1.74 11.41 16.47
CA ALA A 182 -2.82 12.35 16.76
C ALA A 182 -2.34 13.81 16.84
N ASP A 183 -1.05 14.02 17.06
CA ASP A 183 -0.42 15.33 17.24
C ASP A 183 1.09 15.29 16.96
N GLU A 184 1.73 16.47 16.93
CA GLU A 184 3.18 16.61 16.71
C GLU A 184 4.04 15.89 17.75
N LYS A 185 3.52 15.68 18.97
CA LYS A 185 4.21 14.95 20.04
C LYS A 185 4.08 13.44 19.91
N ARG A 186 3.31 12.96 18.93
CA ARG A 186 3.01 11.54 18.72
C ARG A 186 2.37 10.94 19.98
N THR A 187 1.47 11.67 20.63
CA THR A 187 0.80 11.21 21.85
C THR A 187 0.10 9.86 21.60
N ILE A 188 0.25 8.92 22.53
CA ILE A 188 -0.43 7.62 22.52
C ILE A 188 -1.85 7.81 23.09
N THR A 189 -2.73 8.40 22.28
CA THR A 189 -4.13 8.64 22.62
C THR A 189 -4.94 7.33 22.57
N GLN A 190 -6.13 7.33 23.18
CA GLN A 190 -7.01 6.15 23.15
C GLN A 190 -7.32 5.65 21.73
N PRO A 191 -7.66 6.51 20.74
CA PRO A 191 -7.84 6.07 19.35
C PRO A 191 -6.59 5.42 18.76
N ARG A 192 -5.41 5.97 19.07
CA ARG A 192 -4.13 5.43 18.59
C ARG A 192 -3.81 4.09 19.22
N LYS A 193 -4.07 3.91 20.52
CA LYS A 193 -3.93 2.60 21.21
C LYS A 193 -4.80 1.52 20.57
N LEU A 194 -6.05 1.83 20.24
CA LEU A 194 -6.97 0.90 19.58
C LEU A 194 -6.43 0.46 18.21
N ALA A 195 -5.92 1.41 17.42
CA ALA A 195 -5.29 1.12 16.14
C ALA A 195 -4.01 0.28 16.29
N MET A 196 -3.15 0.61 17.26
CA MET A 196 -1.92 -0.13 17.56
C MET A 196 -2.22 -1.59 17.95
N GLU A 197 -3.16 -1.82 18.87
CA GLU A 197 -3.60 -3.16 19.26
C GLU A 197 -4.20 -3.93 18.08
N LEU A 198 -4.99 -3.27 17.22
CA LEU A 198 -5.51 -3.94 16.02
C LEU A 198 -4.37 -4.37 15.07
N ILE A 199 -3.34 -3.54 14.91
CA ILE A 199 -2.18 -3.87 14.08
C ILE A 199 -1.45 -5.10 14.62
N THR A 200 -1.34 -5.29 15.94
CA THR A 200 -0.67 -6.48 16.50
C THR A 200 -1.39 -7.78 16.08
N TYR A 201 -2.73 -7.81 16.09
CA TYR A 201 -3.50 -8.95 15.59
C TYR A 201 -3.25 -9.23 14.10
N MET A 202 -3.16 -8.18 13.27
CA MET A 202 -2.90 -8.35 11.85
C MET A 202 -1.48 -8.86 11.58
N VAL A 203 -0.49 -8.33 12.30
CA VAL A 203 0.91 -8.76 12.23
C VAL A 203 1.03 -10.23 12.65
N ASP A 204 0.44 -10.61 13.78
CA ASP A 204 0.45 -11.99 14.27
C ASP A 204 -0.19 -12.97 13.28
N ALA A 205 -1.22 -12.53 12.55
CA ALA A 205 -1.89 -13.35 11.56
C ALA A 205 -1.04 -13.62 10.30
N ILE A 206 -0.08 -12.74 9.96
CA ILE A 206 0.67 -12.83 8.69
C ILE A 206 2.19 -13.06 8.85
N LYS A 207 2.76 -12.86 10.04
CA LYS A 207 4.21 -12.97 10.29
C LYS A 207 4.81 -14.33 9.98
N GLU A 208 4.04 -15.40 10.10
CA GLU A 208 4.49 -16.75 9.75
C GLU A 208 4.55 -16.98 8.22
N TYR A 209 3.80 -16.22 7.43
CA TYR A 209 3.79 -16.33 5.97
C TYR A 209 4.81 -15.41 5.29
N ILE A 210 5.09 -14.25 5.89
CA ILE A 210 6.08 -13.27 5.42
C ILE A 210 7.05 -12.87 6.54
N PRO A 211 7.84 -13.81 7.07
CA PRO A 211 8.74 -13.54 8.17
C PRO A 211 9.73 -12.43 7.80
N ASN A 212 9.94 -11.50 8.73
CA ASN A 212 10.83 -10.34 8.59
C ASN A 212 10.50 -9.37 7.43
N GLN A 213 9.31 -9.45 6.84
CA GLN A 213 8.87 -8.59 5.73
C GLN A 213 7.69 -7.67 6.10
N ILE A 214 7.40 -7.57 7.39
CA ILE A 214 6.41 -6.66 7.96
C ILE A 214 7.14 -5.53 8.67
N ALA A 215 6.73 -4.29 8.43
CA ALA A 215 7.33 -3.12 9.06
C ALA A 215 6.30 -2.12 9.58
N ARG A 216 6.75 -1.24 10.44
CA ARG A 216 6.02 -0.07 10.92
C ARG A 216 6.38 1.13 10.05
N PHE A 217 5.38 1.81 9.51
CA PHE A 217 5.61 3.03 8.71
C PHE A 217 5.91 4.23 9.62
N ASP A 218 6.62 5.23 9.11
CA ASP A 218 6.95 6.46 9.84
C ASP A 218 5.69 7.14 10.39
N ASP A 219 5.73 7.52 11.67
CA ASP A 219 4.62 8.13 12.39
C ASP A 219 4.78 9.66 12.55
N GLY A 220 5.54 10.28 11.65
CA GLY A 220 5.65 11.74 11.56
C GLY A 220 4.29 12.39 11.34
N PHE A 221 3.88 13.26 12.26
CA PHE A 221 2.59 13.92 12.22
C PHE A 221 2.54 15.03 11.16
N ASN A 222 1.47 15.02 10.38
CA ASN A 222 1.06 16.10 9.51
C ASN A 222 -0.47 16.16 9.47
N ILE A 223 -1.04 17.20 10.07
CA ILE A 223 -2.50 17.39 10.14
C ILE A 223 -3.17 17.51 8.76
N ASN A 224 -2.42 17.69 7.68
CA ASN A 224 -2.95 17.68 6.32
C ASN A 224 -3.10 16.27 5.72
N CYS A 225 -2.52 15.25 6.36
CA CYS A 225 -2.71 13.84 6.02
C CYS A 225 -4.03 13.34 6.58
N ILE A 226 -4.78 12.55 5.80
CA ILE A 226 -6.10 12.07 6.20
C ILE A 226 -6.02 11.15 7.43
N GLY A 227 -5.05 10.23 7.47
CA GLY A 227 -4.91 9.29 8.58
C GLY A 227 -4.65 9.97 9.93
N ASP A 228 -3.75 10.95 9.94
CA ASP A 228 -3.48 11.78 11.12
C ASP A 228 -4.69 12.62 11.50
N THR A 229 -5.38 13.20 10.50
CA THR A 229 -6.58 14.00 10.72
C THR A 229 -7.70 13.20 11.38
N PHE A 230 -7.99 12.00 10.91
CA PHE A 230 -9.06 11.17 11.47
C PHE A 230 -8.70 10.66 12.86
N THR A 231 -7.42 10.36 13.11
CA THR A 231 -6.92 10.02 14.45
C THR A 231 -7.01 11.23 15.41
N TYR A 232 -6.64 12.43 14.95
CA TYR A 232 -6.81 13.68 15.67
C TYR A 232 -8.28 13.95 16.03
N LEU A 233 -9.20 13.64 15.11
CA LEU A 233 -10.66 13.74 15.33
C LEU A 233 -11.24 12.63 16.21
N GLY A 234 -10.39 11.78 16.79
CA GLY A 234 -10.79 10.80 17.79
C GLY A 234 -11.18 9.43 17.24
N VAL A 235 -10.98 9.16 15.95
CA VAL A 235 -11.33 7.87 15.34
C VAL A 235 -10.07 7.03 15.12
N PRO A 236 -10.00 5.81 15.67
CA PRO A 236 -8.91 4.87 15.40
C PRO A 236 -8.74 4.70 13.90
N THR A 237 -7.53 4.92 13.39
CA THR A 237 -7.22 4.75 11.98
C THR A 237 -6.02 3.83 11.84
N VAL A 238 -6.08 2.88 10.93
CA VAL A 238 -4.95 2.01 10.58
C VAL A 238 -4.59 2.27 9.13
N LEU A 239 -3.35 2.64 8.89
CA LEU A 239 -2.78 2.79 7.56
C LEU A 239 -2.11 1.48 7.15
N PHE A 240 -2.37 1.07 5.91
CA PHE A 240 -1.78 -0.08 5.23
C PHE A 240 -0.91 0.43 4.09
N GLU A 241 0.32 -0.08 3.99
CA GLU A 241 1.21 0.15 2.85
C GLU A 241 1.54 -1.18 2.18
N ALA A 242 1.08 -1.33 0.93
CA ALA A 242 1.43 -2.44 0.06
C ALA A 242 2.80 -2.22 -0.57
N GLY A 243 3.83 -2.83 0.00
CA GLY A 243 5.20 -2.74 -0.49
C GLY A 243 5.61 -3.89 -1.41
N HIS A 244 6.90 -4.20 -1.45
CA HIS A 244 7.44 -5.20 -2.36
C HIS A 244 7.68 -6.54 -1.68
N TYR A 245 7.11 -7.59 -2.28
CA TYR A 245 7.56 -8.96 -2.08
C TYR A 245 8.62 -9.31 -3.13
N PRO A 246 9.69 -10.04 -2.80
CA PRO A 246 10.77 -10.35 -3.75
C PRO A 246 10.27 -10.85 -5.12
N ASN A 247 10.70 -10.17 -6.19
CA ASN A 247 10.33 -10.42 -7.60
C ASN A 247 8.85 -10.17 -7.95
N ASP A 248 8.08 -9.50 -7.08
CA ASP A 248 6.65 -9.20 -7.27
C ASP A 248 6.43 -7.75 -7.75
N TYR A 249 7.00 -7.40 -8.90
CA TYR A 249 6.83 -6.06 -9.47
C TYR A 249 5.38 -5.77 -9.89
N GLU A 250 4.61 -6.80 -10.21
CA GLU A 250 3.17 -6.70 -10.51
C GLU A 250 2.27 -6.62 -9.27
N ARG A 251 2.86 -6.77 -8.06
CA ARG A 251 2.19 -6.66 -6.76
C ARG A 251 1.08 -7.68 -6.53
N GLU A 252 1.20 -8.89 -7.09
CA GLU A 252 0.17 -9.93 -6.95
C GLU A 252 0.35 -10.80 -5.71
N ILE A 253 1.59 -10.97 -5.25
CA ILE A 253 1.90 -11.62 -3.98
C ILE A 253 1.63 -10.64 -2.83
N THR A 254 2.06 -9.38 -2.94
CA THR A 254 1.72 -8.34 -1.97
C THR A 254 0.20 -8.19 -1.82
N ARG A 255 -0.56 -8.17 -2.93
CA ARG A 255 -2.04 -8.16 -2.92
C ARG A 255 -2.63 -9.25 -2.03
N LYS A 256 -2.09 -10.47 -2.08
CA LYS A 256 -2.53 -11.59 -1.21
C LYS A 256 -2.34 -11.24 0.27
N TYR A 257 -1.20 -10.69 0.64
CA TYR A 257 -0.90 -10.38 2.04
C TYR A 257 -1.69 -9.18 2.57
N ILE A 258 -1.98 -8.20 1.72
CA ILE A 258 -2.94 -7.14 2.06
C ILE A 258 -4.34 -7.74 2.27
N TYR A 259 -4.81 -8.60 1.37
CA TYR A 259 -6.11 -9.29 1.52
C TYR A 259 -6.20 -10.04 2.85
N LEU A 260 -5.16 -10.78 3.22
CA LEU A 260 -5.11 -11.50 4.50
C LEU A 260 -5.09 -10.56 5.70
N SER A 261 -4.40 -9.42 5.58
CA SER A 261 -4.35 -8.39 6.61
C SER A 261 -5.72 -7.73 6.81
N LEU A 262 -6.44 -7.45 5.72
CA LEU A 262 -7.81 -6.94 5.78
C LEU A 262 -8.73 -7.93 6.50
N LEU A 263 -8.67 -9.21 6.13
CA LEU A 263 -9.49 -10.25 6.78
C LEU A 263 -9.13 -10.44 8.25
N SER A 264 -7.85 -10.42 8.62
CA SER A 264 -7.45 -10.57 10.02
C SER A 264 -7.85 -9.35 10.86
N GLY A 265 -7.75 -8.15 10.29
CA GLY A 265 -8.24 -6.94 10.93
C GLY A 265 -9.75 -6.98 11.18
N LEU A 266 -10.54 -7.37 10.17
CA LEU A 266 -11.99 -7.47 10.29
C LEU A 266 -12.44 -8.62 11.23
N ASP A 267 -11.73 -9.74 11.23
CA ASP A 267 -11.94 -10.84 12.17
C ASP A 267 -11.68 -10.38 13.61
N ALA A 268 -10.57 -9.67 13.84
CA ALA A 268 -10.25 -9.11 15.15
C ALA A 268 -11.32 -8.08 15.59
N ILE A 269 -11.71 -7.16 14.71
CA ILE A 269 -12.77 -6.18 14.99
C ILE A 269 -14.09 -6.89 15.32
N SER A 270 -14.43 -7.97 14.62
CA SER A 270 -15.72 -8.64 14.79
C SER A 270 -15.77 -9.54 16.04
N THR A 271 -14.66 -10.17 16.42
CA THR A 271 -14.63 -11.20 17.48
C THR A 271 -13.94 -10.78 18.77
N LYS A 272 -13.02 -9.81 18.74
CA LYS A 272 -12.22 -9.41 19.89
C LYS A 272 -12.80 -8.17 20.57
N ASN A 273 -12.42 -8.01 21.83
CA ASN A 273 -12.64 -6.79 22.59
C ASN A 273 -11.35 -5.95 22.54
N ILE A 274 -11.24 -5.09 21.54
CA ILE A 274 -10.09 -4.19 21.35
C ILE A 274 -10.28 -3.00 22.28
N THR A 275 -9.47 -2.91 23.33
CA THR A 275 -9.58 -1.87 24.37
C THR A 275 -8.44 -0.85 24.31
N GLY A 276 -7.41 -1.14 23.53
CA GLY A 276 -6.17 -0.37 23.46
C GLY A 276 -5.16 -0.76 24.52
N GLU A 277 -5.47 -1.69 25.44
CA GLU A 277 -4.51 -2.12 26.48
C GLU A 277 -3.43 -3.04 25.91
N GLY A 278 -3.71 -3.78 24.83
CA GLY A 278 -2.75 -4.65 24.14
C GLY A 278 -1.85 -3.96 23.11
N TYR A 279 -1.62 -2.65 23.23
CA TYR A 279 -0.92 -1.86 22.20
C TYR A 279 0.61 -2.02 22.22
N GLU A 280 1.22 -2.41 23.34
CA GLU A 280 2.69 -2.40 23.50
C GLU A 280 3.47 -3.19 22.44
N PRO A 281 3.04 -4.40 21.99
CA PRO A 281 3.75 -5.15 20.96
C PRO A 281 3.82 -4.44 19.60
N TYR A 282 3.05 -3.38 19.38
CA TYR A 282 3.18 -2.53 18.20
C TYR A 282 4.59 -1.93 18.06
N PHE A 283 5.26 -1.65 19.18
CA PHE A 283 6.62 -1.09 19.18
C PHE A 283 7.70 -2.11 18.87
N ASP A 284 7.38 -3.41 18.90
CA ASP A 284 8.30 -4.48 18.50
C ASP A 284 8.36 -4.65 16.97
N ILE A 285 7.43 -4.04 16.24
CA ILE A 285 7.44 -4.01 14.78
C ILE A 285 8.53 -3.06 14.32
N LYS A 286 9.55 -3.62 13.65
CA LYS A 286 10.68 -2.87 13.08
C LYS A 286 10.20 -1.80 12.10
N ASN A 287 10.90 -0.66 12.03
CA ASN A 287 10.50 0.42 11.12
C ASN A 287 10.77 0.04 9.65
N ASN A 288 10.09 0.72 8.73
CA ASN A 288 10.47 0.69 7.32
C ASN A 288 11.56 1.74 7.04
N GLU A 289 12.48 1.43 6.13
CA GLU A 289 13.59 2.32 5.79
C GLU A 289 13.88 2.31 4.30
N LYS A 290 14.44 3.40 3.78
CA LYS A 290 14.86 3.49 2.37
C LYS A 290 16.20 2.77 2.16
N SER A 291 16.17 1.44 2.20
CA SER A 291 17.35 0.57 2.16
C SER A 291 17.42 -0.33 0.93
N PHE A 292 16.49 -0.19 -0.04
CA PHE A 292 16.46 -1.01 -1.24
C PHE A 292 16.66 -0.25 -2.55
N PHE A 293 17.33 -0.91 -3.48
CA PHE A 293 17.33 -0.64 -4.91
C PHE A 293 16.61 -1.75 -5.68
N ASP A 294 16.10 -1.45 -6.87
CA ASP A 294 15.53 -2.46 -7.76
C ASP A 294 16.63 -3.38 -8.31
N ILE A 295 17.77 -2.79 -8.69
CA ILE A 295 19.00 -3.53 -9.03
C ILE A 295 20.17 -2.90 -8.27
N LEU A 296 20.98 -3.74 -7.63
CA LEU A 296 22.26 -3.37 -7.02
C LEU A 296 23.40 -4.01 -7.80
N LEU A 297 24.19 -3.21 -8.51
CA LEU A 297 25.40 -3.67 -9.18
C LEU A 297 26.58 -3.57 -8.21
N LYS A 298 27.36 -4.63 -8.09
CA LYS A 298 28.56 -4.69 -7.25
C LYS A 298 29.81 -4.88 -8.08
N ASN A 299 30.94 -4.43 -7.54
CA ASN A 299 32.27 -4.56 -8.13
C ASN A 299 32.37 -3.99 -9.55
N VAL A 300 31.76 -2.83 -9.79
CA VAL A 300 31.83 -2.13 -11.07
C VAL A 300 33.21 -1.50 -11.23
N ALA A 301 33.93 -1.90 -12.28
CA ALA A 301 35.23 -1.35 -12.62
C ALA A 301 35.08 -0.05 -13.42
N PHE A 302 35.35 1.08 -12.77
CA PHE A 302 35.40 2.39 -13.43
C PHE A 302 36.77 2.64 -14.08
N ASN A 303 36.80 3.28 -15.24
CA ASN A 303 38.04 3.60 -15.98
C ASN A 303 38.93 4.68 -15.33
N GLU A 304 38.34 5.52 -14.48
CA GLU A 304 39.05 6.57 -13.74
C GLU A 304 39.57 6.01 -12.41
N GLU A 305 40.51 6.70 -11.73
CA GLU A 305 40.98 6.34 -10.38
C GLU A 305 39.82 6.40 -9.37
N ALA A 306 38.92 5.42 -9.43
CA ALA A 306 37.93 5.19 -8.41
C ALA A 306 38.68 4.75 -7.15
N THR A 307 38.48 5.49 -6.07
CA THR A 307 38.87 5.01 -4.75
C THR A 307 38.21 3.65 -4.51
N GLU A 308 38.87 2.71 -3.83
CA GLU A 308 38.39 1.33 -3.58
C GLU A 308 36.94 1.22 -3.04
N ASN A 309 36.37 2.32 -2.55
CA ASN A 309 35.02 2.41 -1.97
C ASN A 309 33.92 2.92 -2.92
N GLU A 310 34.20 3.13 -4.21
CA GLU A 310 33.20 3.58 -5.20
C GLU A 310 33.03 2.57 -6.34
N ASN A 311 32.55 1.36 -6.01
CA ASN A 311 32.39 0.26 -6.96
C ASN A 311 30.97 -0.35 -6.98
N GLU A 312 29.98 0.31 -6.35
CA GLU A 312 28.58 -0.14 -6.36
C GLU A 312 27.65 0.90 -6.99
N ILE A 313 26.62 0.42 -7.67
CA ILE A 313 25.60 1.24 -8.34
C ILE A 313 24.21 0.76 -7.94
N GLY A 314 23.43 1.66 -7.36
CA GLY A 314 22.02 1.46 -7.05
C GLY A 314 21.14 1.98 -8.17
N VAL A 315 20.32 1.12 -8.74
CA VAL A 315 19.41 1.40 -9.85
C VAL A 315 17.97 1.26 -9.36
N LEU A 316 17.14 2.23 -9.70
CA LEU A 316 15.70 2.20 -9.47
C LEU A 316 14.93 2.16 -10.78
N PHE A 317 13.71 1.67 -10.75
CA PHE A 317 12.76 1.72 -11.85
C PHE A 317 11.83 2.92 -11.71
N LYS A 318 11.66 3.64 -12.81
CA LYS A 318 10.59 4.60 -13.01
C LYS A 318 9.46 3.92 -13.77
N GLU A 319 8.29 3.89 -13.15
CA GLU A 319 7.07 3.38 -13.78
C GLU A 319 6.53 4.39 -14.78
N ASN A 320 6.12 3.93 -15.96
CA ASN A 320 5.52 4.75 -17.02
C ASN A 320 4.36 4.01 -17.67
N LEU A 321 3.20 4.67 -17.74
CA LEU A 321 2.01 4.14 -18.40
C LEU A 321 2.10 4.35 -19.92
N GLN A 322 2.12 3.26 -20.68
CA GLN A 322 2.06 3.27 -22.15
C GLN A 322 1.10 2.20 -22.65
N ASN A 323 0.18 2.55 -23.55
CA ASN A 323 -0.77 1.60 -24.15
C ASN A 323 -1.48 0.71 -23.10
N ASN A 324 -1.94 1.32 -21.99
CA ASN A 324 -2.59 0.63 -20.85
C ASN A 324 -1.71 -0.40 -20.11
N ASN A 325 -0.39 -0.34 -20.24
CA ASN A 325 0.57 -1.18 -19.52
C ASN A 325 1.59 -0.31 -18.78
N ILE A 326 2.08 -0.78 -17.64
CA ILE A 326 3.17 -0.13 -16.90
C ILE A 326 4.50 -0.71 -17.36
N PHE A 327 5.37 0.16 -17.83
CA PHE A 327 6.75 -0.17 -18.18
C PHE A 327 7.69 0.36 -17.11
N LEU A 328 8.71 -0.43 -16.80
CA LEU A 328 9.74 -0.11 -15.81
C LEU A 328 11.00 0.38 -16.53
N PHE A 329 11.34 1.66 -16.36
CA PHE A 329 12.52 2.28 -16.94
C PHE A 329 13.61 2.44 -15.87
N PRO A 330 14.74 1.72 -15.97
CA PRO A 330 15.84 1.83 -15.02
C PRO A 330 16.53 3.20 -15.12
N TYR A 331 16.96 3.71 -13.97
CA TYR A 331 17.85 4.87 -13.88
C TYR A 331 18.80 4.70 -12.69
N VAL A 332 19.99 5.30 -12.80
CA VAL A 332 20.95 5.32 -11.70
C VAL A 332 20.45 6.28 -10.62
N GLU A 333 20.19 5.74 -9.43
CA GLU A 333 19.82 6.52 -8.26
C GLU A 333 21.06 6.94 -7.48
N LYS A 334 22.01 6.01 -7.29
CA LYS A 334 23.19 6.25 -6.46
C LYS A 334 24.41 5.47 -6.94
N ILE A 335 25.59 6.08 -6.84
CA ILE A 335 26.90 5.46 -7.08
C ILE A 335 27.75 5.68 -5.83
N GLY A 336 28.51 4.68 -5.39
CA GLY A 336 29.46 4.80 -4.29
C GLY A 336 29.43 3.61 -3.35
N ASN A 337 29.71 3.84 -2.06
CA ASN A 337 29.60 2.82 -1.03
C ASN A 337 28.12 2.58 -0.66
N LEU A 338 27.59 1.41 -1.00
CA LEU A 338 26.21 1.00 -0.78
C LEU A 338 26.11 -0.20 0.17
N GLN A 339 27.09 -0.41 1.05
CA GLN A 339 27.15 -1.55 1.99
C GLN A 339 25.93 -1.72 2.91
N ASN A 340 25.21 -0.63 3.19
CA ASN A 340 23.99 -0.62 4.02
C ASN A 340 22.69 -0.71 3.19
N TYR A 341 22.80 -0.95 1.89
CA TYR A 341 21.67 -1.11 0.98
C TYR A 341 21.59 -2.54 0.45
N HIS A 342 20.40 -2.89 0.00
CA HIS A 342 20.08 -4.17 -0.60
C HIS A 342 19.53 -3.95 -2.01
N GLY A 343 19.71 -4.93 -2.90
CA GLY A 343 19.04 -4.97 -4.21
C GLY A 343 17.98 -6.05 -4.22
N HIS A 344 16.80 -5.76 -4.78
CA HIS A 344 15.82 -6.81 -5.12
C HIS A 344 16.46 -7.82 -6.08
N GLN A 345 17.28 -7.32 -7.00
CA GLN A 345 18.26 -8.10 -7.74
C GLN A 345 19.66 -7.56 -7.45
N THR A 346 20.62 -8.44 -7.18
CA THR A 346 22.05 -8.07 -7.06
C THR A 346 22.84 -8.73 -8.17
N ILE A 347 23.67 -7.96 -8.89
CA ILE A 347 24.51 -8.44 -9.98
C ILE A 347 25.97 -8.12 -9.64
N ASP A 348 26.83 -9.15 -9.64
CA ASP A 348 28.28 -8.97 -9.49
C ASP A 348 28.92 -8.81 -10.87
N VAL A 349 29.51 -7.64 -11.12
CA VAL A 349 30.01 -7.21 -12.43
C VAL A 349 31.46 -7.68 -12.67
N ASN A 350 32.13 -8.30 -11.69
CA ASN A 350 33.51 -8.81 -11.82
C ASN A 350 33.76 -9.71 -13.05
N PHE A 351 32.72 -10.34 -13.59
CA PHE A 351 32.81 -11.28 -14.72
C PHE A 351 32.65 -10.61 -16.09
N ILE A 352 32.44 -9.29 -16.13
CA ILE A 352 32.11 -8.56 -17.35
C ILE A 352 33.36 -7.77 -17.76
N ASN A 353 33.94 -8.15 -18.90
CA ASN A 353 35.16 -7.54 -19.47
C ASN A 353 34.93 -6.13 -20.06
N GLU A 354 33.75 -5.53 -19.87
CA GLU A 354 33.47 -4.16 -20.33
C GLU A 354 33.73 -3.16 -19.21
N LYS A 355 34.64 -2.21 -19.45
CA LYS A 355 34.87 -1.09 -18.54
C LYS A 355 33.84 0.00 -18.80
N ILE A 356 33.18 0.49 -17.75
CA ILE A 356 32.14 1.51 -17.83
C ILE A 356 32.69 2.81 -17.22
N THR A 357 32.53 3.95 -17.89
CA THR A 357 32.88 5.26 -17.30
C THR A 357 31.72 5.83 -16.48
N LYS A 358 32.03 6.67 -15.47
CA LYS A 358 30.99 7.39 -14.71
C LYS A 358 30.17 8.31 -15.61
N GLU A 359 30.80 8.96 -16.58
CA GLU A 359 30.13 9.83 -17.54
C GLU A 359 29.16 9.05 -18.45
N GLU A 360 29.54 7.84 -18.89
CA GLU A 360 28.64 6.95 -19.63
C GLU A 360 27.44 6.55 -18.77
N LEU A 361 27.61 6.17 -17.51
CA LEU A 361 26.46 5.81 -16.64
C LEU A 361 25.46 6.94 -16.43
N LEU A 362 25.94 8.18 -16.38
CA LEU A 362 25.09 9.36 -16.22
C LEU A 362 24.38 9.78 -17.52
N LYS A 363 24.89 9.36 -18.68
CA LYS A 363 24.36 9.75 -20.00
C LYS A 363 23.70 8.59 -20.77
N ALA A 364 24.02 7.35 -20.41
CA ALA A 364 23.57 6.16 -21.13
C ALA A 364 22.15 5.77 -20.71
N ASP A 365 21.46 5.17 -21.66
CA ASP A 365 20.25 4.42 -21.37
C ASP A 365 20.62 3.19 -20.53
N MET A 366 20.19 3.18 -19.27
CA MET A 366 20.43 2.08 -18.35
C MET A 366 19.87 0.75 -18.85
N GLN A 367 18.84 0.75 -19.71
CA GLN A 367 18.37 -0.50 -20.32
C GLN A 367 19.43 -1.11 -21.24
N THR A 368 20.21 -0.26 -21.93
CA THR A 368 21.30 -0.70 -22.81
C THR A 368 22.46 -1.27 -21.99
N ILE A 369 22.79 -0.64 -20.86
CA ILE A 369 23.83 -1.16 -19.94
C ILE A 369 23.39 -2.51 -19.35
N LEU A 370 22.19 -2.59 -18.80
CA LEU A 370 21.68 -3.81 -18.17
C LEU A 370 21.49 -4.99 -19.15
N LYS A 371 21.38 -4.75 -20.47
CA LYS A 371 21.37 -5.82 -21.48
C LYS A 371 22.75 -6.40 -21.78
N LYS A 372 23.81 -5.66 -21.47
CA LYS A 372 25.20 -6.09 -21.65
C LYS A 372 25.74 -6.84 -20.44
N LEU A 373 25.21 -6.53 -19.25
CA LEU A 373 25.48 -7.23 -18.00
C LEU A 373 24.60 -8.49 -17.91
#